data_AF-A0A8T3PN34-F1
#
_entry.id   AF-A0A8T3PN34-F1
#
_cell.length_a   1.000
_cell.length_b   1.000
_cell.length_c   1.000
_cell.angle_alpha   90.00
_cell.angle_beta   90.00
_cell.angle_gamma   90.00
#
_symmetry.space_group_name_H-M   'P 1'
#
loop_
_entity.id
_entity.type
_entity.pdbx_description
1 polymer ?
#
loop_
_entity_poly.entity_id
_entity_poly.type
_entity_poly.pdbx_seq_one_letter_code
_entity_poly.pdbx_strand_id
1 'polypeptide(L)'
;MSSNEPEGKCRSGCLHVLFCWLLSILRRLHLVSKQYYRKHCSCQLELAAISFNHDTSALTADAMNMRRNFATTVAIPEWTVGKTVAADCPAGYAIKETKGHKITIKAKFTISPVGATKAEIKADGGGVLGSLDLQVVTFANGVSVPEFVSFELNHHSIGDDGIKLQDITWNRKYRCCGGSKWEQLQSTNHRIYIVLEEPTLPWKQQPFPDTQGPWTEALDYACFWASGKKNRDDAASAITQQINANLGLVYDNASGASHYTSGGLALFELTQFLAYLKNGTGLGNIVNCTDCATITTTFANLVGCDLHASKMGTYFDLTPFRGIGAAGFACPGFGCGFSFHEVAWKGGHGNGDPLFDACLRVDGDTNPWAAPYTELFPVNIIFSTQPGAALPLAVPFNAQSYEERLCTNDAGGIGSCNPIGPWPSSSNGRRPVK
;
A
#
# COMPACT_ATOMS: atom_id res chain seq x y z
N MET A 1 35.60 -0.70 48.37
CA MET A 1 36.99 -0.34 48.01
C MET A 1 37.67 -1.58 47.47
N SER A 2 38.02 -1.51 46.19
CA SER A 2 38.57 -2.59 45.37
C SER A 2 40.00 -2.92 45.78
N SER A 3 40.22 -4.15 46.22
CA SER A 3 41.53 -4.79 46.33
C SER A 3 41.72 -5.71 45.12
N ASN A 4 42.77 -5.48 44.34
CA ASN A 4 43.33 -6.52 43.49
C ASN A 4 44.86 -6.37 43.45
N GLU A 5 45.52 -7.36 44.01
CA GLU A 5 46.85 -7.88 43.68
C GLU A 5 46.80 -9.39 44.04
N PRO A 6 47.71 -10.27 43.55
CA PRO A 6 48.93 -9.98 42.81
C PRO A 6 49.21 -10.84 41.56
N GLU A 7 50.15 -10.33 40.78
CA GLU A 7 50.91 -11.01 39.73
C GLU A 7 51.71 -12.22 40.25
N GLY A 8 51.70 -13.30 39.47
CA GLY A 8 52.47 -14.53 39.70
C GLY A 8 53.35 -14.90 38.51
N LYS A 9 54.62 -14.48 38.59
CA LYS A 9 55.87 -15.13 38.12
C LYS A 9 55.83 -16.12 36.93
N CYS A 10 56.59 -15.80 35.88
CA CYS A 10 57.32 -16.80 35.10
C CYS A 10 58.81 -16.42 34.99
N ARG A 11 59.68 -17.36 35.35
CA ARG A 11 61.13 -17.24 35.51
C ARG A 11 61.88 -17.41 34.17
N SER A 12 62.86 -16.52 33.96
CA SER A 12 64.24 -16.80 33.58
C SER A 12 64.52 -17.84 32.47
N GLY A 13 64.81 -17.35 31.26
CA GLY A 13 65.61 -18.04 30.26
C GLY A 13 66.43 -17.04 29.45
N CYS A 14 67.76 -17.20 29.42
CA CYS A 14 68.72 -16.25 28.82
C CYS A 14 68.48 -15.98 27.31
N LEU A 15 67.70 -16.81 26.62
CA LEU A 15 67.24 -16.54 25.24
C LEU A 15 66.18 -15.44 25.13
N HIS A 16 65.38 -15.19 26.17
CA HIS A 16 64.35 -14.14 26.15
C HIS A 16 64.95 -12.74 26.22
N VAL A 17 66.09 -12.58 26.90
CA VAL A 17 66.80 -11.29 26.96
C VAL A 17 67.47 -11.00 25.62
N LEU A 18 68.04 -11.99 24.94
CA LEU A 18 68.56 -11.84 23.58
C LEU A 18 67.45 -11.59 22.56
N PHE A 19 66.29 -12.25 22.67
CA PHE A 19 65.14 -12.02 21.79
C PHE A 19 64.52 -10.63 22.02
N CYS A 20 64.38 -10.18 23.26
CA CYS A 20 63.93 -8.83 23.61
C CYS A 20 64.96 -7.76 23.22
N TRP A 21 66.26 -8.04 23.31
CA TRP A 21 67.32 -7.13 22.88
C TRP A 21 67.37 -7.03 21.35
N LEU A 22 67.26 -8.15 20.63
CA LEU A 22 67.13 -8.19 19.16
C LEU A 22 65.87 -7.45 18.70
N LEU A 23 64.73 -7.65 19.36
CA LEU A 23 63.48 -6.91 19.12
C LEU A 23 63.60 -5.41 19.42
N SER A 24 64.37 -5.03 20.44
CA SER A 24 64.62 -3.61 20.75
C SER A 24 65.58 -2.95 19.75
N ILE A 25 66.54 -3.69 19.20
CA ILE A 25 67.43 -3.25 18.12
C ILE A 25 66.68 -3.17 16.80
N LEU A 26 65.82 -4.15 16.50
CA LEU A 26 64.93 -4.13 15.33
C LEU A 26 63.87 -3.00 15.41
N ARG A 27 63.41 -2.63 16.62
CA ARG A 27 62.60 -1.43 16.87
C ARG A 27 63.36 -0.12 16.64
N ARG A 28 64.66 -0.07 16.96
CA ARG A 28 65.51 1.12 16.70
C ARG A 28 65.94 1.24 15.24
N LEU A 29 66.04 0.14 14.51
CA LEU A 29 66.44 0.08 13.10
C LEU A 29 65.30 0.33 12.09
N HIS A 30 64.07 0.64 12.52
CA HIS A 30 62.90 0.78 11.62
C HIS A 30 62.60 -0.46 10.73
N LEU A 31 63.23 -1.61 10.99
CA LEU A 31 63.08 -2.84 10.19
C LEU A 31 61.83 -3.66 10.54
N VAL A 32 61.11 -3.29 11.60
CA VAL A 32 59.74 -3.76 11.84
C VAL A 32 58.85 -2.53 11.95
N SER A 33 58.36 -2.10 10.80
CA SER A 33 57.46 -0.96 10.72
C SER A 33 56.19 -1.23 11.54
N LYS A 34 55.63 -0.18 12.16
CA LYS A 34 54.24 -0.17 12.69
C LYS A 34 53.20 -0.60 11.63
N GLN A 35 53.61 -0.74 10.37
CA GLN A 35 52.85 -1.25 9.24
C GLN A 35 52.64 -2.78 9.28
N TYR A 36 53.49 -3.56 9.98
CA TYR A 36 53.32 -5.02 10.04
C TYR A 36 52.21 -5.48 11.00
N TYR A 37 51.91 -4.69 12.05
CA TYR A 37 50.78 -4.95 12.97
C TYR A 37 49.49 -4.19 12.59
N ARG A 38 49.57 -3.24 11.66
CA ARG A 38 48.39 -2.75 10.93
C ARG A 38 48.27 -3.54 9.63
N LYS A 39 48.08 -4.86 9.73
CA LYS A 39 47.38 -5.58 8.67
C LYS A 39 46.00 -4.94 8.64
N HIS A 40 45.80 -3.97 7.73
CA HIS A 40 44.47 -3.46 7.45
C HIS A 40 43.59 -4.70 7.30
N CYS A 41 42.63 -4.86 8.21
CA CYS A 41 41.59 -5.87 8.07
C CYS A 41 40.74 -5.37 6.90
N SER A 42 41.26 -5.50 5.68
CA SER A 42 40.60 -5.07 4.46
C SER A 42 39.70 -6.21 4.07
N CYS A 43 38.39 -5.95 4.13
CA CYS A 43 37.39 -6.82 3.57
C CYS A 43 36.63 -6.06 2.47
N GLN A 44 36.25 -6.78 1.44
CA GLN A 44 35.26 -6.34 0.48
C GLN A 44 33.94 -6.97 0.89
N LEU A 45 32.94 -6.12 1.08
CA LEU A 45 31.59 -6.55 1.42
C LEU A 45 30.71 -6.29 0.21
N GLU A 46 29.76 -7.18 -0.06
CA GLU A 46 28.68 -6.96 -1.02
C GLU A 46 27.35 -7.29 -0.36
N LEU A 47 26.31 -6.53 -0.70
CA LEU A 47 24.94 -6.83 -0.31
C LEU A 47 24.28 -7.58 -1.48
N ALA A 48 23.88 -8.82 -1.22
CA ALA A 48 23.37 -9.75 -2.23
C ALA A 48 21.84 -9.67 -2.38
N ALA A 49 21.12 -9.50 -1.27
CA ALA A 49 19.65 -9.47 -1.28
C ALA A 49 19.04 -8.73 -0.07
N ILE A 50 17.83 -8.20 -0.23
CA ILE A 50 16.99 -7.66 0.84
C ILE A 50 15.58 -8.25 0.70
N SER A 51 15.07 -8.81 1.79
CA SER A 51 13.67 -9.22 1.96
C SER A 51 12.95 -8.24 2.87
N PHE A 52 11.87 -7.65 2.38
CA PHE A 52 10.95 -6.84 3.18
C PHE A 52 9.83 -7.70 3.76
N ASN A 53 9.20 -8.55 2.94
CA ASN A 53 8.25 -9.58 3.35
C ASN A 53 8.99 -10.90 3.55
N HIS A 54 9.36 -11.17 4.79
CA HIS A 54 10.16 -12.33 5.17
C HIS A 54 9.43 -13.30 6.09
N ASP A 55 8.20 -12.98 6.46
CA ASP A 55 7.18 -13.84 7.05
C ASP A 55 5.86 -13.66 6.27
N THR A 56 5.68 -14.49 5.24
CA THR A 56 4.50 -14.44 4.38
C THR A 56 3.21 -14.90 5.07
N SER A 57 3.24 -15.26 6.36
CA SER A 57 2.09 -15.70 7.15
C SER A 57 1.52 -14.60 8.05
N ALA A 58 2.23 -13.48 8.20
CA ALA A 58 1.86 -12.35 9.04
C ALA A 58 2.02 -11.01 8.30
N LEU A 59 1.61 -9.92 8.95
CA LEU A 59 1.73 -8.55 8.42
C LEU A 59 2.06 -7.50 9.49
N THR A 60 2.61 -7.93 10.63
CA THR A 60 2.81 -7.08 11.81
C THR A 60 4.26 -6.62 11.98
N ALA A 61 5.23 -7.48 11.62
CA ALA A 61 6.65 -7.23 11.83
C ALA A 61 7.40 -6.88 10.54
N ASP A 62 6.74 -7.01 9.38
CA ASP A 62 7.37 -6.96 8.07
C ASP A 62 6.36 -6.58 6.97
N ALA A 63 6.79 -6.59 5.71
CA ALA A 63 5.95 -6.13 4.60
C ALA A 63 4.89 -7.16 4.20
N MET A 64 3.73 -6.68 3.72
CA MET A 64 2.62 -7.52 3.27
C MET A 64 2.94 -8.33 2.01
N ASN A 65 2.18 -9.42 1.79
CA ASN A 65 2.19 -10.19 0.55
C ASN A 65 1.72 -9.31 -0.62
N MET A 66 2.45 -9.35 -1.74
CA MET A 66 2.16 -8.53 -2.91
C MET A 66 2.42 -9.26 -4.23
N ARG A 67 1.78 -8.74 -5.28
CA ARG A 67 1.97 -9.13 -6.67
C ARG A 67 2.15 -7.88 -7.51
N ARG A 68 2.75 -8.01 -8.69
CA ARG A 68 2.78 -6.90 -9.64
C ARG A 68 1.41 -6.68 -10.26
N ASN A 69 0.82 -7.77 -10.72
CA ASN A 69 -0.47 -7.85 -11.42
C ASN A 69 -1.00 -9.30 -11.38
N PHE A 70 -2.05 -9.59 -12.16
CA PHE A 70 -2.63 -10.93 -12.26
C PHE A 70 -1.59 -12.02 -12.56
N ALA A 71 -0.75 -11.79 -13.57
CA ALA A 71 0.20 -12.78 -14.07
C ALA A 71 1.47 -12.92 -13.20
N THR A 72 1.90 -11.85 -12.54
CA THR A 72 3.25 -11.77 -11.94
C THR A 72 3.21 -11.57 -10.44
N THR A 73 3.72 -12.53 -9.68
CA THR A 73 3.98 -12.40 -8.23
C THR A 73 5.26 -11.59 -7.98
N VAL A 74 5.32 -10.83 -6.88
CA VAL A 74 6.58 -10.23 -6.41
C VAL A 74 7.42 -11.33 -5.75
N ALA A 75 8.61 -11.59 -6.27
CA ALA A 75 9.52 -12.58 -5.70
C ALA A 75 10.11 -12.08 -4.37
N ILE A 76 10.31 -13.00 -3.42
CA ILE A 76 11.04 -12.76 -2.17
C ILE A 76 12.39 -13.49 -2.30
N PRO A 77 13.54 -12.84 -2.05
CA PRO A 77 13.73 -11.43 -1.69
C PRO A 77 13.33 -10.44 -2.80
N GLU A 78 12.72 -9.32 -2.41
CA GLU A 78 12.23 -8.30 -3.35
C GLU A 78 13.37 -7.54 -4.02
N TRP A 79 14.47 -7.31 -3.31
CA TRP A 79 15.68 -6.74 -3.89
C TRP A 79 16.80 -7.78 -3.99
N THR A 80 17.40 -7.88 -5.16
CA THR A 80 18.63 -8.65 -5.42
C THR A 80 19.61 -7.80 -6.20
N VAL A 81 20.90 -8.15 -6.14
CA VAL A 81 21.95 -7.45 -6.89
C VAL A 81 21.57 -7.30 -8.37
N GLY A 82 21.79 -6.11 -8.94
CA GLY A 82 21.40 -5.75 -10.30
C GLY A 82 20.04 -5.07 -10.43
N LYS A 83 19.15 -5.16 -9.43
CA LYS A 83 17.92 -4.38 -9.40
C LYS A 83 18.19 -2.94 -8.98
N THR A 84 17.96 -2.00 -9.90
CA THR A 84 18.23 -0.56 -9.69
C THR A 84 16.97 0.30 -9.68
N VAL A 85 15.87 -0.20 -10.25
CA VAL A 85 14.58 0.49 -10.35
C VAL A 85 13.74 0.21 -9.11
N ALA A 86 13.27 1.27 -8.44
CA ALA A 86 12.48 1.17 -7.21
C ALA A 86 11.22 0.31 -7.38
N ALA A 87 10.50 0.47 -8.49
CA ALA A 87 9.29 -0.29 -8.83
C ALA A 87 9.54 -1.81 -8.97
N ASP A 88 10.78 -2.25 -9.16
CA ASP A 88 11.15 -3.68 -9.23
C ASP A 88 11.45 -4.30 -7.86
N CYS A 89 11.47 -3.47 -6.82
CA CYS A 89 11.70 -3.82 -5.42
C CYS A 89 10.59 -3.19 -4.54
N PRO A 90 9.32 -3.58 -4.73
CA PRO A 90 8.21 -3.03 -3.96
C PRO A 90 8.14 -3.66 -2.55
N ALA A 91 7.74 -2.87 -1.56
CA ALA A 91 7.34 -3.35 -0.23
C ALA A 91 6.11 -2.57 0.27
N GLY A 92 5.22 -3.22 1.01
CA GLY A 92 3.99 -2.61 1.51
C GLY A 92 3.80 -2.81 3.01
N TYR A 93 3.40 -1.76 3.74
CA TYR A 93 3.14 -1.82 5.18
C TYR A 93 1.75 -1.28 5.50
N ALA A 94 1.02 -2.00 6.34
CA ALA A 94 -0.29 -1.60 6.81
C ALA A 94 -0.18 -0.93 8.19
N ILE A 95 -0.69 0.31 8.31
CA ILE A 95 -0.48 1.16 9.48
C ILE A 95 -1.04 0.49 10.74
N LYS A 96 -2.28 -0.01 10.68
CA LYS A 96 -2.93 -0.63 11.84
C LYS A 96 -2.18 -1.85 12.35
N GLU A 97 -1.71 -2.71 11.45
CA GLU A 97 -1.12 -4.00 11.79
C GLU A 97 0.34 -3.87 12.21
N THR A 98 1.05 -2.86 11.70
CA THR A 98 2.42 -2.58 12.13
C THR A 98 2.50 -1.71 13.39
N LYS A 99 1.40 -1.05 13.78
CA LYS A 99 1.37 -0.13 14.93
C LYS A 99 1.75 -0.82 16.24
N GLY A 100 2.79 -0.30 16.90
CA GLY A 100 3.27 -0.83 18.18
C GLY A 100 4.08 -2.13 18.05
N HIS A 101 4.33 -2.58 16.82
CA HIS A 101 5.18 -3.72 16.54
C HIS A 101 6.58 -3.27 16.14
N LYS A 102 7.53 -4.18 16.35
CA LYS A 102 8.91 -4.03 15.94
C LYS A 102 9.04 -4.43 14.48
N ILE A 103 9.24 -3.44 13.61
CA ILE A 103 9.32 -3.68 12.17
C ILE A 103 10.77 -4.00 11.78
N THR A 104 10.93 -5.01 10.92
CA THR A 104 12.23 -5.50 10.49
C THR A 104 12.29 -5.75 8.99
N ILE A 105 13.50 -5.77 8.47
CA ILE A 105 13.83 -6.32 7.15
C ILE A 105 14.92 -7.37 7.32
N LYS A 106 15.10 -8.24 6.32
CA LYS A 106 16.21 -9.18 6.29
C LYS A 106 17.15 -8.89 5.12
N ALA A 107 18.46 -8.97 5.35
CA ALA A 107 19.46 -8.74 4.30
C ALA A 107 20.55 -9.82 4.31
N LYS A 108 20.99 -10.22 3.11
CA LYS A 108 22.06 -11.19 2.88
C LYS A 108 23.31 -10.49 2.36
N PHE A 109 24.46 -10.80 2.95
CA PHE A 109 25.74 -10.21 2.56
C PHE A 109 26.77 -11.28 2.23
N THR A 110 27.70 -10.93 1.35
CA THR A 110 28.90 -11.70 1.06
C THR A 110 30.13 -10.88 1.43
N ILE A 111 31.21 -11.57 1.84
CA ILE A 111 32.45 -10.94 2.29
C ILE A 111 33.68 -11.64 1.71
N SER A 112 34.70 -10.87 1.38
CA SER A 112 36.02 -11.33 0.91
C SER A 112 37.14 -10.58 1.63
N PRO A 113 38.28 -11.20 1.97
CA PRO A 113 38.55 -12.63 1.85
C PRO A 113 37.69 -13.44 2.83
N VAL A 114 37.49 -14.73 2.57
CA VAL A 114 36.68 -15.65 3.42
C VAL A 114 37.13 -15.68 4.89
N GLY A 115 38.38 -15.33 5.17
CA GLY A 115 38.89 -15.19 6.54
C GLY A 115 38.37 -13.97 7.30
N ALA A 116 37.68 -13.02 6.66
CA ALA A 116 37.00 -11.92 7.32
C ALA A 116 35.67 -12.42 7.92
N THR A 117 35.56 -12.38 9.25
CA THR A 117 34.43 -12.99 9.98
C THR A 117 33.43 -11.99 10.53
N LYS A 118 33.74 -10.69 10.48
CA LYS A 118 32.89 -9.62 11.03
C LYS A 118 32.99 -8.33 10.22
N ALA A 119 31.85 -7.70 10.00
CA ALA A 119 31.74 -6.33 9.49
C ALA A 119 30.63 -5.60 10.23
N GLU A 120 30.79 -4.29 10.37
CA GLU A 120 29.72 -3.41 10.85
C GLU A 120 29.06 -2.74 9.65
N ILE A 121 27.73 -2.71 9.63
CA ILE A 121 26.92 -2.24 8.52
C ILE A 121 25.90 -1.24 9.04
N LYS A 122 25.67 -0.17 8.28
CA LYS A 122 24.57 0.78 8.52
C LYS A 122 24.04 1.33 7.20
N ALA A 123 22.92 2.06 7.24
CA ALA A 123 22.40 2.77 6.08
C ALA A 123 21.87 4.14 6.46
N ASP A 124 22.24 5.16 5.69
CA ASP A 124 21.65 6.49 5.80
C ASP A 124 20.52 6.64 4.74
N GLY A 125 19.55 7.54 4.97
CA GLY A 125 18.40 7.73 4.07
C GLY A 125 17.19 6.87 4.47
N GLY A 126 16.55 6.22 3.49
CA GLY A 126 15.46 5.26 3.73
C GLY A 126 14.04 5.82 3.73
N GLY A 127 13.87 7.15 3.60
CA GLY A 127 12.56 7.78 3.55
C GLY A 127 11.68 7.35 4.73
N VAL A 128 10.47 6.89 4.44
CA VAL A 128 9.49 6.41 5.45
C VAL A 128 9.99 5.21 6.28
N LEU A 129 10.95 4.43 5.79
CA LEU A 129 11.54 3.31 6.54
C LEU A 129 12.71 3.76 7.44
N GLY A 130 13.17 4.99 7.30
CA GLY A 130 14.25 5.56 8.09
C GLY A 130 15.64 4.97 7.82
N SER A 131 16.64 5.53 8.48
CA SER A 131 17.99 5.00 8.48
C SER A 131 18.07 3.64 9.20
N LEU A 132 19.05 2.82 8.84
CA LEU A 132 19.37 1.59 9.57
C LEU A 132 20.49 1.87 10.56
N ASP A 133 20.26 1.52 11.82
CA ASP A 133 21.28 1.57 12.87
C ASP A 133 22.47 0.68 12.55
N LEU A 134 23.57 0.93 13.25
CA LEU A 134 24.76 0.09 13.16
C LEU A 134 24.42 -1.33 13.63
N GLN A 135 24.71 -2.29 12.76
CA GLN A 135 24.62 -3.71 13.08
C GLN A 135 25.94 -4.43 12.81
N VAL A 136 26.36 -5.24 13.77
CA VAL A 136 27.50 -6.15 13.60
C VAL A 136 26.99 -7.41 12.90
N VAL A 137 27.51 -7.68 11.71
CA VAL A 137 27.22 -8.89 10.94
C VAL A 137 28.41 -9.84 11.06
N THR A 138 28.11 -11.08 11.42
CA THR A 138 29.07 -12.19 11.42
C THR A 138 29.02 -12.95 10.11
N PHE A 139 30.15 -13.53 9.72
CA PHE A 139 30.30 -14.26 8.46
C PHE A 139 30.98 -15.60 8.69
N ALA A 140 30.54 -16.60 7.92
CA ALA A 140 31.20 -17.89 7.80
C ALA A 140 31.24 -18.26 6.31
N ASN A 141 32.38 -18.77 5.84
CA ASN A 141 32.57 -19.18 4.44
C ASN A 141 32.20 -18.09 3.42
N GLY A 142 32.43 -16.81 3.76
CA GLY A 142 32.17 -15.68 2.88
C GLY A 142 30.71 -15.21 2.83
N VAL A 143 29.80 -15.75 3.66
CA VAL A 143 28.38 -15.38 3.71
C VAL A 143 27.99 -14.98 5.13
N SER A 144 27.02 -14.06 5.27
CA SER A 144 26.48 -13.67 6.56
C SER A 144 25.90 -14.86 7.34
N VAL A 145 25.95 -14.80 8.67
CA VAL A 145 25.37 -15.80 9.59
C VAL A 145 24.55 -15.04 10.65
N PRO A 146 23.23 -15.28 10.74
CA PRO A 146 22.41 -16.06 9.80
C PRO A 146 22.52 -15.55 8.35
N GLU A 147 22.22 -16.41 7.37
CA GLU A 147 22.33 -16.05 5.94
C GLU A 147 21.57 -14.75 5.63
N PHE A 148 20.38 -14.63 6.19
CA PHE A 148 19.57 -13.42 6.19
C PHE A 148 19.58 -12.78 7.58
N VAL A 149 20.29 -11.68 7.72
CA VAL A 149 20.43 -10.92 8.96
C VAL A 149 19.26 -9.96 9.10
N SER A 150 18.62 -9.94 10.26
CA SER A 150 17.49 -9.06 10.57
C SER A 150 17.98 -7.67 10.97
N PHE A 151 17.49 -6.63 10.30
CA PHE A 151 17.70 -5.22 10.66
C PHE A 151 16.38 -4.64 11.16
N GLU A 152 16.44 -3.93 12.27
CA GLU A 152 15.29 -3.23 12.85
C GLU A 152 15.16 -1.85 12.21
N LEU A 153 13.93 -1.47 11.85
CA LEU A 153 13.63 -0.17 11.26
C LEU A 153 13.36 0.86 12.36
N ASN A 154 14.28 1.09 13.30
CA ASN A 154 14.04 1.93 14.50
C ASN A 154 13.69 3.40 14.20
N HIS A 155 14.00 3.87 12.99
CA HIS A 155 13.82 5.27 12.58
C HIS A 155 12.70 5.45 11.56
N HIS A 156 11.81 4.46 11.44
CA HIS A 156 10.68 4.53 10.52
C HIS A 156 9.64 5.58 10.95
N SER A 157 8.91 6.11 9.97
CA SER A 157 7.75 7.01 10.14
C SER A 157 6.48 6.44 9.52
N ILE A 158 6.37 5.10 9.52
CA ILE A 158 5.19 4.39 9.00
C ILE A 158 3.95 4.84 9.78
N GLY A 159 2.99 5.42 9.06
CA GLY A 159 1.73 5.91 9.60
C GLY A 159 1.70 7.40 9.96
N ASP A 160 2.84 8.08 10.06
CA ASP A 160 2.90 9.50 10.46
C ASP A 160 2.14 10.40 9.48
N ASP A 161 2.26 10.11 8.19
CA ASP A 161 1.63 10.88 7.11
C ASP A 161 0.40 10.18 6.50
N GLY A 162 -0.08 9.08 7.08
CA GLY A 162 -1.17 8.29 6.50
C GLY A 162 -0.76 7.49 5.27
N ILE A 163 -1.71 7.25 4.36
CA ILE A 163 -1.47 6.51 3.11
C ILE A 163 -0.37 7.22 2.30
N LYS A 164 0.60 6.44 1.80
CA LYS A 164 1.77 6.97 1.09
C LYS A 164 2.27 6.01 0.02
N LEU A 165 2.71 6.57 -1.09
CA LEU A 165 3.58 5.93 -2.07
C LEU A 165 4.90 6.70 -2.10
N GLN A 166 6.02 6.04 -1.81
CA GLN A 166 7.33 6.68 -1.82
C GLN A 166 8.41 5.76 -2.38
N ASP A 167 9.15 6.23 -3.37
CA ASP A 167 10.42 5.61 -3.74
C ASP A 167 11.50 6.10 -2.77
N ILE A 168 12.16 5.18 -2.07
CA ILE A 168 13.20 5.46 -1.08
C ILE A 168 14.58 5.01 -1.58
N THR A 169 15.63 5.65 -1.07
CA THR A 169 17.01 5.23 -1.29
C THR A 169 17.70 5.01 0.04
N TRP A 170 18.36 3.86 0.20
CA TRP A 170 19.35 3.63 1.25
C TRP A 170 20.75 3.73 0.68
N ASN A 171 21.59 4.54 1.34
CA ASN A 171 23.02 4.61 1.07
C ASN A 171 23.76 3.80 2.13
N ARG A 172 24.13 2.55 1.78
CA ARG A 172 24.72 1.62 2.74
C ARG A 172 26.21 1.84 2.88
N LYS A 173 26.69 1.72 4.13
CA LYS A 173 28.09 1.86 4.50
C LYS A 173 28.50 0.69 5.36
N TYR A 174 29.77 0.32 5.26
CA TYR A 174 30.35 -0.73 6.07
C TYR A 174 31.73 -0.37 6.58
N ARG A 175 32.19 -1.07 7.60
CA ARG A 175 33.60 -1.09 7.99
C ARG A 175 33.98 -2.45 8.55
N CYS A 176 35.16 -2.92 8.16
CA CYS A 176 35.65 -4.22 8.58
C CYS A 176 36.33 -4.13 9.95
N CYS A 177 36.13 -5.15 10.78
CA CYS A 177 36.94 -5.41 11.97
C CYS A 177 37.12 -4.20 12.92
N GLY A 178 36.08 -3.37 13.09
CA GLY A 178 36.12 -2.20 13.97
C GLY A 178 37.03 -1.06 13.48
N GLY A 179 37.34 -1.02 12.17
CA GLY A 179 38.09 0.08 11.56
C GLY A 179 37.48 1.45 11.83
N SER A 180 38.28 2.52 11.77
CA SER A 180 37.79 3.88 12.07
C SER A 180 37.05 4.55 10.90
N LYS A 181 37.24 4.07 9.67
CA LYS A 181 36.66 4.67 8.46
C LYS A 181 35.50 3.85 7.93
N TRP A 182 34.39 4.52 7.62
CA TRP A 182 33.27 3.95 6.87
C TRP A 182 33.58 3.95 5.37
N GLU A 183 33.32 2.82 4.73
CA GLU A 183 33.41 2.63 3.29
C GLU A 183 32.01 2.55 2.70
N GLN A 184 31.84 3.06 1.49
CA GLN A 184 30.57 2.96 0.78
C GLN A 184 30.39 1.51 0.31
N LEU A 185 29.24 0.92 0.61
CA LEU A 185 28.88 -0.41 0.12
C LEU A 185 28.18 -0.29 -1.23
N GLN A 186 26.93 0.19 -1.20
CA GLN A 186 26.12 0.44 -2.38
C GLN A 186 24.88 1.26 -2.01
N SER A 187 24.18 1.75 -3.02
CA SER A 187 22.87 2.35 -2.85
C SER A 187 21.79 1.42 -3.40
N THR A 188 20.64 1.36 -2.73
CA THR A 188 19.49 0.55 -3.15
C THR A 188 18.23 1.40 -3.20
N ASN A 189 17.41 1.20 -4.22
CA ASN A 189 16.14 1.92 -4.40
C ASN A 189 14.96 0.97 -4.26
N HIS A 190 13.91 1.40 -3.56
CA HIS A 190 12.75 0.57 -3.24
C HIS A 190 11.47 1.40 -3.34
N ARG A 191 10.38 0.79 -3.80
CA ARG A 191 9.06 1.41 -3.82
C ARG A 191 8.28 0.99 -2.58
N ILE A 192 7.91 1.94 -1.74
CA ILE A 192 7.23 1.68 -0.48
C ILE A 192 5.78 2.16 -0.54
N TYR A 193 4.86 1.25 -0.26
CA TYR A 193 3.44 1.52 -0.08
C TYR A 193 3.09 1.51 1.40
N ILE A 194 2.37 2.53 1.86
CA ILE A 194 1.78 2.60 3.19
C ILE A 194 0.26 2.65 3.01
N VAL A 195 -0.44 1.70 3.61
CA VAL A 195 -1.91 1.57 3.57
C VAL A 195 -2.50 1.66 4.99
N LEU A 196 -3.80 1.93 5.14
CA LEU A 196 -4.39 2.12 6.47
C LEU A 196 -4.38 0.83 7.29
N GLU A 197 -4.83 -0.25 6.66
CA GLU A 197 -5.09 -1.54 7.27
C GLU A 197 -4.84 -2.65 6.25
N GLU A 198 -4.90 -3.91 6.69
CA GLU A 198 -4.86 -5.07 5.82
C GLU A 198 -5.86 -4.89 4.66
N PRO A 199 -5.42 -5.04 3.40
CA PRO A 199 -6.32 -4.99 2.26
C PRO A 199 -7.44 -6.02 2.40
N THR A 200 -8.69 -5.59 2.25
CA THR A 200 -9.87 -6.46 2.34
C THR A 200 -10.30 -6.93 0.95
N LEU A 201 -11.29 -7.85 0.89
CA LEU A 201 -11.74 -8.42 -0.39
C LEU A 201 -11.98 -7.33 -1.45
N PRO A 202 -11.59 -7.54 -2.71
CA PRO A 202 -11.15 -8.82 -3.28
C PRO A 202 -9.73 -9.23 -2.87
N TRP A 203 -8.97 -8.35 -2.24
CA TRP A 203 -7.58 -8.57 -1.87
C TRP A 203 -7.43 -9.55 -0.71
N LYS A 204 -6.40 -10.41 -0.79
CA LYS A 204 -6.14 -11.46 0.20
C LYS A 204 -4.66 -11.53 0.55
N GLN A 205 -4.36 -11.69 1.83
CA GLN A 205 -3.01 -12.04 2.28
C GLN A 205 -2.77 -13.55 2.24
N GLN A 206 -3.82 -14.39 2.32
CA GLN A 206 -3.72 -15.85 2.32
C GLN A 206 -4.74 -16.53 1.37
N PRO A 207 -4.37 -17.67 0.77
CA PRO A 207 -3.03 -18.28 0.75
C PRO A 207 -2.02 -17.43 -0.03
N PHE A 208 -0.72 -17.67 0.15
CA PHE A 208 0.33 -17.01 -0.65
C PHE A 208 1.16 -18.04 -1.44
N PRO A 209 1.34 -17.88 -2.77
CA PRO A 209 0.78 -16.82 -3.62
C PRO A 209 -0.67 -17.09 -4.03
N ASP A 210 -1.49 -16.03 -4.16
CA ASP A 210 -2.85 -16.07 -4.71
C ASP A 210 -3.02 -14.94 -5.75
N THR A 211 -3.81 -15.15 -6.80
CA THR A 211 -4.08 -14.11 -7.83
C THR A 211 -4.70 -12.83 -7.27
N GLN A 212 -5.35 -12.94 -6.12
CA GLN A 212 -6.01 -11.86 -5.39
C GLN A 212 -5.10 -11.23 -4.32
N GLY A 213 -3.78 -11.49 -4.32
CA GLY A 213 -2.85 -10.68 -3.54
C GLY A 213 -2.89 -9.21 -3.98
N PRO A 214 -2.61 -8.22 -3.11
CA PRO A 214 -2.50 -6.80 -3.49
C PRO A 214 -1.59 -6.58 -4.70
N TRP A 215 -2.09 -5.89 -5.74
CA TRP A 215 -1.30 -5.60 -6.94
C TRP A 215 -0.58 -4.26 -6.81
N THR A 216 0.73 -4.23 -7.03
CA THR A 216 1.52 -2.99 -6.99
C THR A 216 1.08 -2.01 -8.07
N GLU A 217 0.70 -2.50 -9.26
CA GLU A 217 0.17 -1.66 -10.33
C GLU A 217 -1.14 -0.97 -9.94
N ALA A 218 -1.97 -1.59 -9.10
CA ALA A 218 -3.18 -0.97 -8.56
C ALA A 218 -2.88 -0.08 -7.35
N LEU A 219 -1.93 -0.47 -6.49
CA LEU A 219 -1.48 0.31 -5.34
C LEU A 219 -0.85 1.65 -5.77
N ASP A 220 -0.17 1.69 -6.91
CA ASP A 220 0.37 2.93 -7.49
C ASP A 220 -0.73 4.01 -7.61
N TYR A 221 -1.92 3.62 -8.07
CA TYR A 221 -3.07 4.52 -8.17
C TYR A 221 -3.78 4.71 -6.84
N ALA A 222 -4.08 3.64 -6.09
CA ALA A 222 -4.83 3.74 -4.85
C ALA A 222 -4.12 4.62 -3.80
N CYS A 223 -2.80 4.43 -3.62
CA CYS A 223 -2.01 5.22 -2.70
C CYS A 223 -1.83 6.67 -3.19
N PHE A 224 -1.75 6.90 -4.50
CA PHE A 224 -1.69 8.26 -5.05
C PHE A 224 -3.01 9.01 -4.83
N TRP A 225 -4.14 8.38 -5.16
CA TRP A 225 -5.48 8.96 -5.00
C TRP A 225 -5.83 9.27 -3.55
N ALA A 226 -5.45 8.39 -2.63
CA ALA A 226 -5.70 8.53 -1.20
C ALA A 226 -4.50 9.07 -0.41
N SER A 227 -3.52 9.69 -1.07
CA SER A 227 -2.30 10.18 -0.42
C SER A 227 -2.60 11.10 0.75
N GLY A 228 -1.96 10.85 1.89
CA GLY A 228 -2.11 11.66 3.10
C GLY A 228 -3.34 11.33 3.96
N LYS A 229 -4.27 10.48 3.48
CA LYS A 229 -5.47 10.14 4.24
C LYS A 229 -5.13 9.19 5.38
N LYS A 230 -5.76 9.41 6.54
CA LYS A 230 -5.47 8.71 7.81
C LYS A 230 -6.63 7.88 8.34
N ASN A 231 -7.79 7.90 7.67
CA ASN A 231 -8.95 7.10 8.02
C ASN A 231 -9.65 6.60 6.75
N ARG A 232 -10.48 5.57 6.92
CA ARG A 232 -11.16 4.86 5.84
C ARG A 232 -12.11 5.78 5.05
N ASP A 233 -12.82 6.67 5.72
CA ASP A 233 -13.84 7.51 5.10
C ASP A 233 -13.21 8.57 4.20
N ASP A 234 -12.14 9.22 4.67
CA ASP A 234 -11.40 10.19 3.87
C ASP A 234 -10.69 9.53 2.68
N ALA A 235 -10.17 8.31 2.87
CA ALA A 235 -9.52 7.54 1.80
C ALA A 235 -10.53 7.10 0.72
N ALA A 236 -11.65 6.50 1.14
CA ALA A 236 -12.75 6.13 0.26
C ALA A 236 -13.31 7.34 -0.48
N SER A 237 -13.50 8.47 0.21
CA SER A 237 -13.97 9.73 -0.40
C SER A 237 -12.99 10.22 -1.47
N ALA A 238 -11.69 10.24 -1.17
CA ALA A 238 -10.67 10.70 -2.12
C ALA A 238 -10.59 9.80 -3.37
N ILE A 239 -10.65 8.48 -3.19
CA ILE A 239 -10.66 7.51 -4.30
C ILE A 239 -11.90 7.70 -5.17
N THR A 240 -13.08 7.77 -4.55
CA THR A 240 -14.36 8.01 -5.23
C THR A 240 -14.32 9.30 -6.05
N GLN A 241 -13.74 10.35 -5.46
CA GLN A 241 -13.57 11.64 -6.13
C GLN A 241 -12.64 11.58 -7.34
N GLN A 242 -11.51 10.89 -7.21
CA GLN A 242 -10.57 10.71 -8.31
C GLN A 242 -11.22 9.97 -9.47
N ILE A 243 -11.97 8.90 -9.19
CA ILE A 243 -12.67 8.11 -10.20
C ILE A 243 -13.65 8.97 -11.00
N ASN A 244 -14.49 9.76 -10.33
CA ASN A 244 -15.48 10.59 -11.00
C ASN A 244 -14.86 11.76 -11.79
N ALA A 245 -13.82 12.40 -11.25
CA ALA A 245 -13.37 13.70 -11.75
C ALA A 245 -12.20 13.64 -12.73
N ASN A 246 -11.27 12.68 -12.57
CA ASN A 246 -9.92 12.83 -13.14
C ASN A 246 -9.50 11.69 -14.07
N LEU A 247 -10.36 10.69 -14.30
CA LEU A 247 -10.02 9.52 -15.12
C LEU A 247 -10.55 9.60 -16.56
N GLY A 248 -11.26 10.67 -16.94
CA GLY A 248 -11.83 10.82 -18.29
C GLY A 248 -12.97 9.84 -18.61
N LEU A 249 -13.52 9.20 -17.59
CA LEU A 249 -14.64 8.26 -17.70
C LEU A 249 -15.95 8.98 -18.03
N VAL A 250 -16.82 8.31 -18.77
CA VAL A 250 -18.12 8.82 -19.21
C VAL A 250 -19.19 7.77 -18.94
N TYR A 251 -20.33 8.20 -18.40
CA TYR A 251 -21.46 7.32 -18.15
C TYR A 251 -22.01 6.73 -19.46
N ASP A 252 -22.30 5.43 -19.49
CA ASP A 252 -23.01 4.80 -20.60
C ASP A 252 -24.46 5.29 -20.66
N ASN A 253 -24.65 6.36 -21.41
CA ASN A 253 -25.94 6.99 -21.58
C ASN A 253 -26.82 6.31 -22.65
N ALA A 254 -26.28 5.32 -23.37
CA ALA A 254 -26.97 4.65 -24.47
C ALA A 254 -27.68 3.37 -23.98
N SER A 255 -26.99 2.56 -23.18
CA SER A 255 -27.51 1.26 -22.71
C SER A 255 -27.41 1.00 -21.22
N GLY A 256 -26.66 1.81 -20.47
CA GLY A 256 -26.37 1.56 -19.05
C GLY A 256 -25.62 0.25 -18.80
N ALA A 257 -24.90 -0.29 -19.78
CA ALA A 257 -24.20 -1.57 -19.70
C ALA A 257 -22.88 -1.45 -18.92
N SER A 258 -22.47 -2.51 -18.23
CA SER A 258 -21.16 -2.58 -17.60
C SER A 258 -20.11 -3.01 -18.61
N HIS A 259 -18.97 -2.32 -18.63
CA HIS A 259 -17.87 -2.58 -19.56
C HIS A 259 -16.70 -3.31 -18.89
N TYR A 260 -16.49 -3.11 -17.59
CA TYR A 260 -15.35 -3.65 -16.86
C TYR A 260 -15.68 -4.82 -15.94
N THR A 261 -16.93 -5.28 -15.90
CA THR A 261 -17.28 -6.52 -15.19
C THR A 261 -17.63 -7.65 -16.14
N SER A 262 -17.29 -8.88 -15.77
CA SER A 262 -17.47 -10.07 -16.60
C SER A 262 -17.96 -11.27 -15.79
N GLY A 263 -18.19 -12.40 -16.47
CA GLY A 263 -18.68 -13.63 -15.82
C GLY A 263 -20.05 -13.47 -15.18
N GLY A 264 -20.95 -12.70 -15.80
CA GLY A 264 -22.25 -12.36 -15.20
C GLY A 264 -22.12 -11.40 -14.02
N LEU A 265 -21.31 -10.34 -14.18
CA LEU A 265 -20.99 -9.34 -13.15
C LEU A 265 -20.27 -9.90 -11.92
N ALA A 266 -19.65 -11.08 -12.02
CA ALA A 266 -18.96 -11.73 -10.91
C ALA A 266 -17.51 -11.24 -10.74
N LEU A 267 -16.87 -10.82 -11.84
CA LEU A 267 -15.45 -10.50 -11.91
C LEU A 267 -15.24 -9.04 -12.32
N PHE A 268 -14.12 -8.47 -11.87
CA PHE A 268 -13.61 -7.18 -12.35
C PHE A 268 -12.42 -7.40 -13.29
N GLU A 269 -12.50 -6.87 -14.51
CA GLU A 269 -11.42 -6.87 -15.49
C GLU A 269 -10.38 -5.77 -15.16
N LEU A 270 -9.77 -5.87 -13.97
CA LEU A 270 -8.82 -4.90 -13.45
C LEU A 270 -7.59 -4.74 -14.34
N THR A 271 -7.09 -5.82 -14.95
CA THR A 271 -5.98 -5.76 -15.91
C THR A 271 -6.30 -4.82 -17.07
N GLN A 272 -7.54 -4.89 -17.59
CA GLN A 272 -7.98 -4.01 -18.67
C GLN A 272 -8.21 -2.58 -18.19
N PHE A 273 -8.70 -2.40 -16.97
CA PHE A 273 -8.87 -1.07 -16.39
C PHE A 273 -7.53 -0.38 -16.12
N LEU A 274 -6.54 -1.11 -15.60
CA LEU A 274 -5.18 -0.58 -15.43
C LEU A 274 -4.53 -0.24 -16.78
N ALA A 275 -4.80 -1.02 -17.83
CA ALA A 275 -4.38 -0.68 -19.19
C ALA A 275 -4.99 0.67 -19.65
N TYR A 276 -6.27 0.90 -19.35
CA TYR A 276 -6.93 2.18 -19.61
C TYR A 276 -6.28 3.34 -18.84
N LEU A 277 -6.05 3.17 -17.53
CA LEU A 277 -5.41 4.22 -16.72
C LEU A 277 -3.99 4.55 -17.19
N LYS A 278 -3.26 3.56 -17.70
CA LYS A 278 -1.85 3.72 -18.07
C LYS A 278 -1.66 4.43 -19.39
N ASN A 279 -2.47 4.10 -20.39
CA ASN A 279 -2.25 4.56 -21.77
C ASN A 279 -3.53 4.62 -22.63
N GLY A 280 -4.72 4.54 -22.02
CA GLY A 280 -5.99 4.58 -22.72
C GLY A 280 -6.33 3.30 -23.50
N THR A 281 -5.54 2.24 -23.38
CA THR A 281 -5.89 0.91 -23.94
C THR A 281 -6.87 0.16 -23.02
N GLY A 282 -7.25 -1.09 -23.29
CA GLY A 282 -8.27 -1.80 -22.49
C GLY A 282 -9.68 -1.67 -23.07
N LEU A 283 -10.69 -1.48 -22.21
CA LEU A 283 -12.12 -1.52 -22.62
C LEU A 283 -12.73 -0.13 -22.86
N GLY A 284 -11.92 0.93 -22.82
CA GLY A 284 -12.33 2.31 -23.11
C GLY A 284 -12.81 3.09 -21.88
N ASN A 285 -13.32 4.29 -22.11
CA ASN A 285 -13.70 5.21 -21.04
C ASN A 285 -15.19 5.15 -20.64
N ILE A 286 -15.97 4.29 -21.29
CA ILE A 286 -17.41 4.15 -21.02
C ILE A 286 -17.60 3.24 -19.81
N VAL A 287 -18.42 3.67 -18.85
CA VAL A 287 -18.70 2.96 -17.59
C VAL A 287 -20.15 3.13 -17.17
N ASN A 288 -20.69 2.19 -16.41
CA ASN A 288 -21.97 2.35 -15.71
C ASN A 288 -21.81 2.34 -14.18
N CYS A 289 -22.94 2.30 -13.47
CA CYS A 289 -22.97 2.25 -12.01
C CYS A 289 -22.24 1.02 -11.43
N THR A 290 -22.39 -0.16 -12.02
CA THR A 290 -21.68 -1.37 -11.61
C THR A 290 -20.17 -1.26 -11.78
N ASP A 291 -19.70 -0.68 -12.89
CA ASP A 291 -18.28 -0.42 -13.10
C ASP A 291 -17.75 0.55 -12.05
N CYS A 292 -18.41 1.70 -11.88
CA CYS A 292 -18.01 2.71 -10.90
C CYS A 292 -17.97 2.16 -9.47
N ALA A 293 -18.99 1.40 -9.06
CA ALA A 293 -19.02 0.77 -7.74
C ALA A 293 -17.87 -0.23 -7.57
N THR A 294 -17.61 -1.06 -8.59
CA THR A 294 -16.55 -2.07 -8.58
C THR A 294 -15.16 -1.45 -8.54
N ILE A 295 -14.92 -0.40 -9.32
CA ILE A 295 -13.66 0.35 -9.30
C ILE A 295 -13.47 0.96 -7.90
N THR A 296 -14.47 1.66 -7.38
CA THR A 296 -14.39 2.28 -6.06
C THR A 296 -14.09 1.25 -4.96
N THR A 297 -14.83 0.14 -4.89
CA THR A 297 -14.59 -0.87 -3.85
C THR A 297 -13.24 -1.54 -4.01
N THR A 298 -12.83 -1.88 -5.23
CA THR A 298 -11.54 -2.53 -5.49
C THR A 298 -10.38 -1.66 -5.03
N PHE A 299 -10.33 -0.39 -5.43
CA PHE A 299 -9.21 0.49 -5.07
C PHE A 299 -9.28 0.97 -3.61
N ALA A 300 -10.47 1.22 -3.05
CA ALA A 300 -10.61 1.60 -1.64
C ALA A 300 -10.26 0.46 -0.69
N ASN A 301 -10.62 -0.79 -1.02
CA ASN A 301 -10.31 -1.95 -0.19
C ASN A 301 -8.84 -2.32 -0.27
N LEU A 302 -8.16 -1.96 -1.36
CA LEU A 302 -6.71 -2.13 -1.50
C LEU A 302 -5.93 -1.32 -0.46
N VAL A 303 -6.51 -0.23 0.05
CA VAL A 303 -5.94 0.60 1.12
C VAL A 303 -6.63 0.41 2.48
N GLY A 304 -7.51 -0.58 2.61
CA GLY A 304 -8.13 -0.99 3.88
C GLY A 304 -9.50 -0.38 4.21
N CYS A 305 -10.25 0.15 3.24
CA CYS A 305 -11.52 0.84 3.53
C CYS A 305 -12.72 -0.09 3.85
N ASP A 306 -12.72 -1.34 3.34
CA ASP A 306 -13.78 -2.34 3.50
C ASP A 306 -15.19 -1.86 3.07
N LEU A 307 -15.33 -1.65 1.76
CA LEU A 307 -16.55 -1.29 1.06
C LEU A 307 -17.12 -2.46 0.27
N HIS A 308 -18.43 -2.41 0.04
CA HIS A 308 -19.18 -3.38 -0.74
C HIS A 308 -19.89 -2.68 -1.91
N ALA A 309 -19.77 -3.22 -3.13
CA ALA A 309 -20.57 -2.79 -4.25
C ALA A 309 -21.99 -3.35 -4.04
N SER A 310 -22.93 -2.46 -3.73
CA SER A 310 -24.27 -2.79 -3.24
C SER A 310 -25.32 -2.06 -4.06
N LYS A 311 -26.44 -2.76 -4.29
CA LYS A 311 -27.56 -2.23 -5.08
C LYS A 311 -28.61 -1.53 -4.24
N MET A 312 -29.30 -0.63 -4.92
CA MET A 312 -30.58 -0.05 -4.52
C MET A 312 -31.61 -0.18 -5.64
N GLY A 313 -32.87 -0.33 -5.23
CA GLY A 313 -34.05 -0.27 -6.08
C GLY A 313 -34.24 -1.45 -7.06
N THR A 314 -35.50 -1.72 -7.36
CA THR A 314 -35.92 -2.62 -8.46
C THR A 314 -36.92 -1.87 -9.32
N TYR A 315 -36.40 -1.06 -10.24
CA TYR A 315 -37.12 0.01 -10.96
C TYR A 315 -37.56 1.16 -10.04
N PHE A 316 -36.98 2.33 -10.26
CA PHE A 316 -37.37 3.55 -9.55
C PHE A 316 -37.12 4.80 -10.41
N ASP A 317 -37.95 5.82 -10.16
CA ASP A 317 -37.94 7.09 -10.88
C ASP A 317 -36.92 8.06 -10.26
N LEU A 318 -36.20 8.78 -11.13
CA LEU A 318 -35.08 9.63 -10.78
C LEU A 318 -35.42 11.11 -10.92
N THR A 319 -34.88 11.93 -10.04
CA THR A 319 -34.65 13.34 -10.36
C THR A 319 -33.47 13.45 -11.35
N PRO A 320 -33.34 14.59 -12.07
CA PRO A 320 -32.12 14.83 -12.83
C PRO A 320 -30.89 14.71 -11.94
N PHE A 321 -29.84 14.07 -12.46
CA PHE A 321 -28.56 13.91 -11.79
C PHE A 321 -27.44 14.29 -12.75
N ARG A 322 -26.22 14.46 -12.26
CA ARG A 322 -25.04 14.63 -13.11
C ARG A 322 -24.22 13.35 -13.14
N GLY A 323 -24.30 12.61 -14.24
CA GLY A 323 -23.48 11.42 -14.45
C GLY A 323 -22.00 11.75 -14.61
N ILE A 324 -21.13 10.77 -14.35
CA ILE A 324 -19.69 10.87 -14.57
C ILE A 324 -19.40 11.29 -16.02
N GLY A 325 -18.55 12.30 -16.18
CA GLY A 325 -18.23 12.91 -17.48
C GLY A 325 -19.31 13.83 -18.07
N ALA A 326 -20.49 13.98 -17.44
CA ALA A 326 -21.55 14.84 -17.96
C ALA A 326 -21.28 16.34 -17.71
N ALA A 327 -21.79 17.18 -18.62
CA ALA A 327 -21.65 18.64 -18.54
C ALA A 327 -22.62 19.28 -17.52
N GLY A 328 -23.73 18.62 -17.18
CA GLY A 328 -24.75 19.14 -16.27
C GLY A 328 -25.77 18.08 -15.86
N PHE A 329 -26.76 18.52 -15.10
CA PHE A 329 -27.86 17.68 -14.62
C PHE A 329 -28.82 17.33 -15.76
N ALA A 330 -29.08 16.04 -15.93
CA ALA A 330 -30.01 15.52 -16.93
C ALA A 330 -30.46 14.10 -16.56
N CYS A 331 -31.49 13.61 -17.25
CA CYS A 331 -31.80 12.19 -17.24
C CYS A 331 -30.96 11.47 -18.30
N PRO A 332 -30.71 10.17 -18.12
CA PRO A 332 -29.97 9.41 -19.08
C PRO A 332 -30.77 9.20 -20.37
N GLY A 333 -30.09 8.84 -21.46
CA GLY A 333 -30.66 8.72 -22.81
C GLY A 333 -31.77 7.66 -22.94
N PHE A 334 -31.89 6.78 -21.94
CA PHE A 334 -32.90 5.74 -21.82
C PHE A 334 -34.05 6.09 -20.86
N GLY A 335 -34.13 7.33 -20.35
CA GLY A 335 -35.23 7.83 -19.51
C GLY A 335 -34.83 8.14 -18.07
N CYS A 336 -35.69 8.86 -17.32
CA CYS A 336 -35.44 9.28 -15.93
C CYS A 336 -35.73 8.16 -14.91
N GLY A 337 -35.16 6.97 -15.11
CA GLY A 337 -35.40 5.82 -14.24
C GLY A 337 -34.27 4.81 -14.30
N PHE A 338 -34.07 4.08 -13.19
CA PHE A 338 -33.11 2.98 -13.12
C PHE A 338 -33.79 1.67 -12.77
N SER A 339 -33.43 0.59 -13.47
CA SER A 339 -33.80 -0.77 -13.05
C SER A 339 -33.15 -1.16 -11.72
N PHE A 340 -31.95 -0.64 -11.48
CA PHE A 340 -31.22 -0.67 -10.21
C PHE A 340 -30.08 0.37 -10.30
N HIS A 341 -29.54 0.78 -9.16
CA HIS A 341 -28.27 1.51 -9.11
C HIS A 341 -27.31 0.80 -8.15
N GLU A 342 -26.02 0.73 -8.50
CA GLU A 342 -25.00 0.08 -7.67
C GLU A 342 -23.93 1.11 -7.28
N VAL A 343 -23.59 1.16 -5.99
CA VAL A 343 -22.62 2.10 -5.41
C VAL A 343 -21.70 1.39 -4.43
N ALA A 344 -20.58 2.00 -4.08
CA ALA A 344 -19.75 1.50 -2.97
C ALA A 344 -20.39 1.89 -1.64
N TRP A 345 -20.56 0.93 -0.73
CA TRP A 345 -21.35 1.09 0.49
C TRP A 345 -20.61 0.49 1.69
N LYS A 346 -20.66 1.17 2.82
CA LYS A 346 -20.16 0.66 4.11
C LYS A 346 -21.17 -0.25 4.80
N GLY A 347 -20.67 -1.01 5.77
CA GLY A 347 -21.49 -1.65 6.78
C GLY A 347 -22.46 -2.67 6.21
N GLY A 348 -23.67 -2.69 6.77
CA GLY A 348 -24.73 -3.62 6.40
C GLY A 348 -25.55 -3.17 5.20
N HIS A 349 -25.06 -2.19 4.42
CA HIS A 349 -25.69 -1.64 3.23
C HIS A 349 -27.19 -1.34 3.42
N GLY A 350 -27.54 -0.78 4.58
CA GLY A 350 -28.90 -0.38 4.96
C GLY A 350 -29.10 1.14 4.96
N ASN A 351 -30.30 1.57 5.35
CA ASN A 351 -30.71 2.98 5.27
C ASN A 351 -29.77 3.96 5.98
N GLY A 352 -29.24 3.59 7.14
CA GLY A 352 -28.33 4.44 7.92
C GLY A 352 -26.86 4.31 7.53
N ASP A 353 -26.51 3.42 6.59
CA ASP A 353 -25.12 3.16 6.26
C ASP A 353 -24.59 4.16 5.21
N PRO A 354 -23.36 4.69 5.38
CA PRO A 354 -22.79 5.60 4.40
C PRO A 354 -22.39 4.93 3.09
N LEU A 355 -22.56 5.64 1.99
CA LEU A 355 -22.19 5.23 0.65
C LEU A 355 -21.29 6.26 -0.05
N PHE A 356 -20.66 5.79 -1.12
CA PHE A 356 -19.72 6.49 -1.96
C PHE A 356 -20.07 6.19 -3.41
N ASP A 357 -20.60 7.18 -4.12
CA ASP A 357 -20.99 7.01 -5.51
C ASP A 357 -20.04 7.78 -6.42
N ALA A 358 -19.20 7.05 -7.14
CA ALA A 358 -18.31 7.64 -8.15
C ALA A 358 -19.02 7.85 -9.50
N CYS A 359 -20.23 7.32 -9.66
CA CYS A 359 -20.98 7.34 -10.91
C CYS A 359 -21.77 8.64 -11.06
N LEU A 360 -22.45 9.10 -10.01
CA LEU A 360 -23.41 10.21 -10.08
C LEU A 360 -23.08 11.33 -9.08
N ARG A 361 -23.52 12.54 -9.40
CA ARG A 361 -23.71 13.64 -8.46
C ARG A 361 -25.21 13.96 -8.38
N VAL A 362 -25.66 14.28 -7.17
CA VAL A 362 -27.08 14.53 -6.86
C VAL A 362 -27.28 16.00 -6.49
N ASP A 363 -28.54 16.42 -6.34
CA ASP A 363 -28.84 17.78 -5.89
C ASP A 363 -28.59 17.94 -4.38
N GLY A 364 -27.87 18.99 -4.03
CA GLY A 364 -27.45 19.42 -2.71
C GLY A 364 -28.22 20.60 -2.14
N ASP A 365 -29.15 21.20 -2.89
CA ASP A 365 -29.93 22.32 -2.39
C ASP A 365 -31.10 21.88 -1.47
N THR A 366 -31.96 22.84 -1.13
CA THR A 366 -33.06 22.66 -0.17
C THR A 366 -34.33 22.09 -0.79
N ASN A 367 -34.37 21.90 -2.12
CA ASN A 367 -35.45 21.24 -2.83
C ASN A 367 -34.89 20.31 -3.93
N PRO A 368 -34.44 19.10 -3.56
CA PRO A 368 -33.76 18.18 -4.49
C PRO A 368 -34.63 17.72 -5.68
N TRP A 369 -35.93 18.02 -5.66
CA TRP A 369 -36.90 17.60 -6.66
C TRP A 369 -37.23 18.68 -7.69
N ALA A 370 -36.61 19.86 -7.62
CA ALA A 370 -36.80 20.94 -8.59
C ALA A 370 -35.51 21.74 -8.82
N ALA A 371 -35.43 22.40 -9.98
CA ALA A 371 -34.32 23.31 -10.29
C ALA A 371 -34.14 24.36 -9.17
N PRO A 372 -32.90 24.79 -8.85
CA PRO A 372 -31.75 24.89 -9.77
C PRO A 372 -30.77 23.70 -9.82
N TYR A 373 -30.89 22.69 -8.96
CA TYR A 373 -29.95 21.55 -8.87
C TYR A 373 -28.52 21.96 -8.52
N THR A 374 -28.29 22.29 -7.24
CA THR A 374 -26.94 22.59 -6.74
C THR A 374 -26.15 21.30 -6.59
N GLU A 375 -24.93 21.23 -7.10
CA GLU A 375 -24.19 19.97 -7.10
C GLU A 375 -23.77 19.52 -5.69
N LEU A 376 -24.12 18.27 -5.36
CA LEU A 376 -23.59 17.52 -4.22
C LEU A 376 -22.91 16.25 -4.72
N PHE A 377 -21.66 16.05 -4.29
CA PHE A 377 -20.93 14.82 -4.60
C PHE A 377 -21.12 13.80 -3.46
N PRO A 378 -21.85 12.69 -3.68
CA PRO A 378 -22.14 11.66 -2.69
C PRO A 378 -20.90 10.87 -2.22
N VAL A 379 -20.16 11.43 -1.28
CA VAL A 379 -19.09 10.74 -0.54
C VAL A 379 -19.40 10.73 0.95
N ASN A 380 -19.40 9.53 1.55
CA ASN A 380 -19.76 9.32 2.95
C ASN A 380 -21.14 9.89 3.32
N ILE A 381 -22.08 9.86 2.38
CA ILE A 381 -23.47 10.27 2.59
C ILE A 381 -24.28 9.04 3.02
N ILE A 382 -25.21 9.16 3.95
CA ILE A 382 -26.08 8.03 4.32
C ILE A 382 -27.14 7.79 3.24
N PHE A 383 -27.63 6.55 3.16
CA PHE A 383 -28.61 6.19 2.14
C PHE A 383 -29.94 6.95 2.30
N SER A 384 -30.59 6.85 3.45
CA SER A 384 -31.91 7.45 3.70
C SER A 384 -32.03 7.98 5.12
N THR A 385 -32.65 9.15 5.29
CA THR A 385 -33.02 9.68 6.62
C THR A 385 -34.50 9.51 6.94
N GLN A 386 -35.31 9.19 5.93
CA GLN A 386 -36.76 9.08 6.05
C GLN A 386 -37.29 7.70 5.60
N PRO A 387 -36.69 6.58 6.05
CA PRO A 387 -37.10 5.26 5.57
C PRO A 387 -38.57 4.99 5.93
N GLY A 388 -39.38 4.72 4.91
CA GLY A 388 -40.82 4.43 5.06
C GLY A 388 -41.70 5.63 5.43
N ALA A 389 -41.19 6.86 5.30
CA ALA A 389 -42.00 8.06 5.48
C ALA A 389 -43.13 8.18 4.44
N ALA A 390 -44.21 8.87 4.82
CA ALA A 390 -45.29 9.18 3.88
C ALA A 390 -44.80 10.18 2.82
N LEU A 391 -45.13 9.91 1.55
CA LEU A 391 -44.73 10.72 0.40
C LEU A 391 -45.91 11.55 -0.11
N PRO A 392 -45.67 12.77 -0.63
CA PRO A 392 -44.37 13.43 -0.80
C PRO A 392 -43.79 13.98 0.53
N LEU A 393 -42.47 13.98 0.66
CA LEU A 393 -41.73 14.66 1.72
C LEU A 393 -41.85 16.17 1.61
N ALA A 394 -41.77 16.87 2.75
CA ALA A 394 -41.87 18.32 2.80
C ALA A 394 -40.62 19.04 2.27
N VAL A 395 -40.84 20.19 1.63
CA VAL A 395 -39.80 21.16 1.25
C VAL A 395 -39.85 22.33 2.26
N PRO A 396 -38.71 22.85 2.76
CA PRO A 396 -37.34 22.49 2.39
C PRO A 396 -36.88 21.13 2.96
N PHE A 397 -36.13 20.38 2.15
CA PHE A 397 -35.48 19.13 2.53
C PHE A 397 -33.97 19.36 2.74
N ASN A 398 -33.57 19.55 3.99
CA ASN A 398 -32.19 19.90 4.34
C ASN A 398 -31.31 18.69 4.72
N ALA A 399 -31.90 17.49 4.83
CA ALA A 399 -31.16 16.30 5.21
C ALA A 399 -30.16 15.90 4.09
N GLN A 400 -28.99 15.42 4.50
CA GLN A 400 -27.95 14.93 3.58
C GLN A 400 -28.08 13.42 3.45
N SER A 401 -29.01 12.99 2.62
CA SER A 401 -29.26 11.58 2.32
C SER A 401 -29.39 11.35 0.82
N TYR A 402 -28.97 10.17 0.39
CA TYR A 402 -28.76 9.88 -1.02
C TYR A 402 -30.06 9.54 -1.76
N GLU A 403 -30.90 8.67 -1.20
CA GLU A 403 -32.17 8.22 -1.77
C GLU A 403 -33.08 9.40 -2.11
N GLU A 404 -33.33 10.27 -1.12
CA GLU A 404 -34.25 11.40 -1.27
C GLU A 404 -33.71 12.47 -2.23
N ARG A 405 -32.40 12.52 -2.46
CA ARG A 405 -31.75 13.44 -3.41
C ARG A 405 -31.61 12.88 -4.82
N LEU A 406 -31.65 11.56 -4.98
CA LEU A 406 -31.56 10.86 -6.27
C LEU A 406 -32.93 10.61 -6.92
N CYS A 407 -33.96 10.40 -6.11
CA CYS A 407 -35.24 9.87 -6.57
C CYS A 407 -36.35 10.93 -6.60
N THR A 408 -37.36 10.73 -7.44
CA THR A 408 -38.58 11.56 -7.39
C THR A 408 -39.31 11.42 -6.05
N ASN A 409 -39.98 12.49 -5.61
CA ASN A 409 -40.64 12.56 -4.31
C ASN A 409 -42.02 11.89 -4.30
N ASP A 410 -42.08 10.63 -4.71
CA ASP A 410 -43.30 9.86 -4.84
C ASP A 410 -43.04 8.35 -4.67
N ALA A 411 -44.10 7.55 -4.77
CA ALA A 411 -44.01 6.10 -4.61
C ALA A 411 -43.14 5.42 -5.69
N GLY A 412 -43.02 6.01 -6.88
CA GLY A 412 -42.22 5.50 -7.99
C GLY A 412 -40.72 5.79 -7.81
N GLY A 413 -40.36 6.91 -7.19
CA GLY A 413 -39.00 7.25 -6.82
C GLY A 413 -38.62 6.72 -5.44
N ILE A 414 -38.68 7.58 -4.41
CA ILE A 414 -38.29 7.25 -3.03
C ILE A 414 -38.97 5.96 -2.56
N GLY A 415 -40.27 5.78 -2.84
CA GLY A 415 -40.99 4.58 -2.39
C GLY A 415 -40.47 3.25 -2.96
N SER A 416 -39.74 3.28 -4.08
CA SER A 416 -39.26 2.09 -4.79
C SER A 416 -37.73 1.92 -4.74
N CYS A 417 -36.99 2.95 -4.32
CA CYS A 417 -35.54 2.92 -4.20
C CYS A 417 -35.08 2.36 -2.85
N ASN A 418 -35.31 1.07 -2.58
CA ASN A 418 -34.93 0.46 -1.31
C ASN A 418 -33.50 -0.12 -1.34
N PRO A 419 -32.78 -0.21 -0.20
CA PRO A 419 -31.51 -0.94 -0.12
C PRO A 419 -31.72 -2.42 -0.43
N ILE A 420 -30.89 -3.00 -1.31
CA ILE A 420 -30.96 -4.42 -1.69
C ILE A 420 -29.71 -5.17 -1.24
N GLY A 421 -28.54 -4.51 -1.34
CA GLY A 421 -27.24 -5.13 -1.08
C GLY A 421 -26.59 -5.70 -2.34
N PRO A 422 -25.47 -6.42 -2.18
CA PRO A 422 -24.65 -6.84 -3.31
C PRO A 422 -25.30 -7.86 -4.24
N TRP A 423 -24.78 -7.96 -5.46
CA TRP A 423 -25.06 -9.11 -6.31
C TRP A 423 -24.62 -10.43 -5.65
N PRO A 424 -25.42 -11.50 -5.72
CA PRO A 424 -25.02 -12.79 -5.16
C PRO A 424 -23.71 -13.34 -5.75
N SER A 425 -23.43 -13.05 -7.02
CA SER A 425 -22.23 -13.50 -7.74
C SER A 425 -20.98 -12.65 -7.48
N SER A 426 -21.09 -11.49 -6.82
CA SER A 426 -20.00 -10.51 -6.70
C SER A 426 -19.11 -10.69 -5.46
N SER A 427 -19.11 -11.86 -4.83
CA SER A 427 -18.41 -12.10 -3.55
C SER A 427 -18.77 -11.04 -2.48
N ASN A 428 -20.08 -10.83 -2.29
CA ASN A 428 -20.60 -9.81 -1.39
C ASN A 428 -20.12 -8.39 -1.77
N GLY A 429 -20.17 -8.04 -3.06
CA GLY A 429 -19.84 -6.70 -3.57
C GLY A 429 -18.36 -6.43 -3.76
N ARG A 430 -17.51 -7.45 -3.63
CA ARG A 430 -16.05 -7.39 -3.65
C ARG A 430 -15.52 -8.36 -4.69
N ARG A 431 -15.84 -8.04 -5.96
CA ARG A 431 -15.60 -8.87 -7.15
C ARG A 431 -14.13 -9.23 -7.27
N PRO A 432 -13.77 -10.53 -7.38
CA PRO A 432 -12.40 -10.93 -7.67
C PRO A 432 -11.85 -10.24 -8.94
N VAL A 433 -10.57 -9.91 -8.90
CA VAL A 433 -9.87 -9.19 -9.97
C VAL A 433 -9.20 -10.14 -10.96
N LYS A 434 -9.19 -9.75 -12.22
CA LYS A 434 -8.53 -10.45 -13.32
C LYS A 434 -7.69 -9.50 -14.17
#